data_AF-A0A9D3WH55-F1
#
_entry.id   AF-A0A9D3WH55-F1
#
_cell.length_a   1.000
_cell.length_b   1.000
_cell.length_c   1.000
_cell.angle_alpha   90.00
_cell.angle_beta   90.00
_cell.angle_gamma   90.00
#
_symmetry.space_group_name_H-M   'P 1'
#
loop_
_entity.id
_entity.type
_entity.pdbx_description
1 polymer ?
#
loop_
_entity_poly.entity_id
_entity_poly.type
_entity_poly.pdbx_seq_one_letter_code
_entity_poly.pdbx_strand_id
1 'polypeptide(L)'
;YLGNLNIAISDASASAKGKGILGLEAKISGFFNFPVNTELTLTYINEDGDVVTLVDDDDFYDVMRQRLKFLRIHMQLNNDKLSKPCVASSQSLPL
;
A
#
# COMPACT_ATOMS: atom_id res chain seq x y z
N TYR A 1 -0.54 1.16 -12.99
CA TYR A 1 0.91 1.39 -12.89
C TYR A 1 1.25 1.46 -11.41
N LEU A 2 2.12 0.58 -10.97
CA LEU A 2 2.49 0.29 -9.58
C LEU A 2 3.77 1.08 -9.32
N GLY A 3 3.64 2.28 -8.76
CA GLY A 3 4.76 3.19 -8.58
C GLY A 3 5.71 2.73 -7.49
N ASN A 4 6.95 3.22 -7.57
CA ASN A 4 7.91 3.11 -6.48
C ASN A 4 7.96 4.46 -5.78
N LEU A 5 7.93 4.46 -4.46
CA LEU A 5 8.09 5.67 -3.67
C LEU A 5 9.30 5.51 -2.74
N ASN A 6 10.24 6.45 -2.84
CA ASN A 6 11.33 6.56 -1.89
C ASN A 6 10.88 7.50 -0.77
N ILE A 7 10.82 7.00 0.45
CA ILE A 7 10.46 7.77 1.64
C ILE A 7 11.66 7.77 2.58
N ALA A 8 12.05 8.93 3.11
CA ALA A 8 13.04 8.95 4.18
C ALA A 8 12.47 8.25 5.42
N ILE A 9 13.27 7.46 6.14
CA ILE A 9 12.79 6.73 7.33
C ILE A 9 12.23 7.71 8.39
N SER A 10 12.84 8.89 8.53
CA SER A 10 12.32 9.97 9.36
C SER A 10 10.88 10.36 8.97
N ASP A 11 10.59 10.42 7.67
CA ASP A 11 9.28 10.78 7.15
C ASP A 11 8.28 9.62 7.26
N ALA A 12 8.74 8.37 7.19
CA ALA A 12 7.90 7.20 7.40
C ALA A 12 7.42 7.13 8.86
N SER A 13 8.31 7.42 9.82
CA SER A 13 7.99 7.46 11.25
C SER A 13 7.14 8.67 11.68
N ALA A 14 7.12 9.73 10.87
CA ALA A 14 6.40 10.96 11.12
C ALA A 14 5.11 11.03 10.29
N SER A 15 4.02 10.46 10.82
CA SER A 15 2.67 10.65 10.29
C SER A 15 1.77 11.37 11.30
N ALA A 16 1.14 12.46 10.85
CA ALA A 16 0.18 13.24 11.65
C ALA A 16 -1.16 12.50 11.85
N LYS A 17 -1.37 11.38 11.15
CA LYS A 17 -2.64 10.63 11.09
C LYS A 17 -2.63 9.32 11.90
N GLY A 18 -1.49 8.92 12.45
CA GLY A 18 -1.32 7.68 13.23
C GLY A 18 0.15 7.26 13.30
N LYS A 19 0.52 6.43 14.28
CA LYS A 19 1.83 5.75 14.31
C LYS A 19 1.72 4.42 13.56
N GLY A 20 2.83 3.91 13.03
CA GLY A 20 2.86 2.58 12.41
C GLY A 20 2.34 2.52 10.98
N ILE A 21 1.91 1.34 10.55
CA ILE A 21 1.61 1.01 9.15
C ILE A 21 0.45 1.85 8.59
N LEU A 22 -0.59 2.08 9.40
CA LEU A 22 -1.76 2.88 9.02
C LEU A 22 -1.38 4.34 8.75
N GLY A 23 -0.43 4.88 9.52
CA GLY A 23 0.09 6.23 9.32
C GLY A 23 0.83 6.38 8.00
N LEU A 24 1.57 5.34 7.60
CA LEU A 24 2.30 5.27 6.34
C LEU A 24 1.34 5.12 5.14
N GLU A 25 0.37 4.22 5.23
CA GLU A 25 -0.67 4.02 4.21
C GLU A 25 -1.46 5.31 3.97
N ALA A 26 -1.86 6.02 5.04
CA ALA A 26 -2.56 7.29 4.92
C ALA A 26 -1.72 8.36 4.21
N LYS A 27 -0.40 8.39 4.48
CA LYS A 27 0.52 9.33 3.84
C LYS A 27 0.68 9.03 2.35
N ILE A 28 0.88 7.76 2.00
CA ILE A 28 0.94 7.28 0.62
C ILE A 28 -0.37 7.60 -0.11
N SER A 29 -1.50 7.30 0.51
CA SER A 29 -2.83 7.58 -0.05
C SER A 29 -3.04 9.06 -0.32
N GLY A 30 -2.54 9.93 0.56
CA GLY A 30 -2.53 11.38 0.35
C GLY A 30 -1.66 11.84 -0.82
N PHE A 31 -0.51 11.20 -1.06
CA PHE A 31 0.37 11.53 -2.18
C PHE A 31 -0.23 11.16 -3.54
N PHE A 32 -0.89 10.01 -3.63
CA PHE A 32 -1.44 9.49 -4.88
C PHE A 32 -2.94 9.75 -5.05
N ASN A 33 -3.56 10.41 -4.07
CA ASN A 33 -5.00 10.66 -4.01
C ASN A 33 -5.82 9.36 -4.15
N PHE A 34 -5.37 8.29 -3.49
CA PHE A 34 -6.07 7.00 -3.52
C PHE A 34 -7.39 7.09 -2.74
N PRO A 35 -8.44 6.36 -3.19
CA PRO A 35 -9.64 6.14 -2.38
C PRO A 35 -9.30 5.57 -1.00
N VAL A 36 -10.09 5.96 0.02
CA VAL A 36 -9.91 5.52 1.42
C VAL A 36 -10.01 4.00 1.60
N ASN A 37 -10.66 3.29 0.68
CA ASN A 37 -10.83 1.85 0.67
C ASN A 37 -9.89 1.13 -0.30
N THR A 38 -8.78 1.76 -0.69
CA THR A 38 -7.80 1.14 -1.57
C THR A 38 -6.99 0.13 -0.76
N GLU A 39 -7.10 -1.14 -1.13
CA GLU A 39 -6.31 -2.21 -0.54
C GLU A 39 -4.91 -2.19 -1.18
N LEU A 40 -3.92 -1.74 -0.41
CA LEU A 40 -2.52 -1.62 -0.83
C LEU A 40 -1.70 -2.73 -0.17
N THR A 41 -0.88 -3.41 -0.96
CA THR A 41 0.21 -4.25 -0.49
C THR A 41 1.49 -3.43 -0.58
N LEU A 42 2.15 -3.22 0.56
CA LEU A 42 3.41 -2.49 0.64
C LEU A 42 4.56 -3.47 0.80
N THR A 43 5.54 -3.41 -0.08
CA THR A 43 6.79 -4.18 0.05
C THR A 43 8.00 -3.25 0.03
N TYR A 44 9.09 -3.64 0.67
CA TYR A 44 10.34 -2.89 0.69
C TYR A 44 11.53 -3.83 0.55
N ILE A 45 12.69 -3.25 0.22
CA ILE A 45 13.97 -3.98 0.21
C ILE A 45 14.65 -3.75 1.56
N ASN A 46 14.93 -4.81 2.31
CA ASN A 46 15.59 -4.74 3.62
C ASN A 46 17.12 -4.54 3.49
N GLU A 47 17.83 -4.53 4.62
CA GLU A 47 19.29 -4.38 4.66
C GLU A 47 20.07 -5.53 4.00
N ASP A 48 19.46 -6.71 3.90
CA ASP A 48 20.02 -7.89 3.25
C ASP A 48 19.73 -7.93 1.74
N GLY A 49 18.89 -7.01 1.24
CA GLY A 49 18.49 -6.96 -0.16
C GLY A 49 17.24 -7.79 -0.50
N ASP A 50 16.58 -8.35 0.50
CA ASP A 50 15.36 -9.15 0.34
C ASP A 50 14.12 -8.27 0.25
N VAL A 51 13.15 -8.73 -0.55
CA VAL A 51 11.82 -8.10 -0.65
C VAL A 51 10.96 -8.60 0.49
N VAL A 52 10.57 -7.70 1.38
CA VAL A 52 9.76 -7.98 2.57
C VAL A 52 8.46 -7.19 2.50
N THR A 53 7.37 -7.82 2.94
CA THR A 53 6.04 -7.19 3.00
C THR A 53 5.85 -6.48 4.34
N LEU A 54 5.27 -5.29 4.31
CA LEU A 54 4.86 -4.54 5.50
C LEU A 54 3.37 -4.80 5.72
N VAL A 55 3.04 -5.64 6.70
CA VAL A 55 1.67 -6.06 7.00
C VAL A 55 1.14 -5.35 8.24
N ASP A 56 1.95 -5.24 9.28
CA ASP A 56 1.53 -4.66 10.56
C ASP A 56 2.55 -3.68 11.16
N ASP A 57 2.23 -3.21 12.38
CA ASP A 57 3.06 -2.26 13.11
C ASP A 57 4.37 -2.89 13.61
N ASP A 58 4.42 -4.22 13.80
CA ASP A 58 5.62 -4.93 14.21
C ASP A 58 6.62 -5.00 13.05
N ASP A 59 6.15 -5.30 11.83
CA ASP A 59 6.96 -5.21 10.61
C ASP A 59 7.53 -3.79 10.44
N PHE A 60 6.68 -2.78 10.62
CA PHE A 60 7.10 -1.38 10.52
C PHE A 60 8.14 -1.02 11.60
N TYR A 61 7.96 -1.52 12.82
CA TYR A 61 8.90 -1.32 13.91
C TYR A 61 10.27 -1.93 13.59
N ASP A 62 10.29 -3.13 13.01
CA ASP A 62 11.54 -3.78 12.58
C ASP A 62 12.23 -2.98 11.47
N VAL A 63 11.48 -2.40 10.52
CA VAL A 63 12.04 -1.46 9.54
C VAL A 63 12.71 -0.26 10.20
N MET A 64 12.10 0.31 11.24
CA MET A 64 12.67 1.46 11.96
C MET A 64 13.98 1.11 12.70
N ARG A 65 14.23 -0.17 12.97
CA ARG A 65 15.45 -0.66 13.61
C ARG A 65 16.55 -1.00 12.62
N GLN A 66 16.21 -1.19 11.36
CA GLN A 66 17.19 -1.38 10.29
C GLN A 66 17.96 -0.08 10.03
N ARG A 67 19.21 -0.19 9.59
CA ARG A 67 20.08 0.97 9.34
C ARG A 67 19.86 1.60 7.97
N LEU A 68 18.61 1.66 7.51
CA LEU A 68 18.23 2.23 6.23
C LEU A 68 18.13 3.76 6.32
N LYS A 69 18.63 4.48 5.30
CA LYS A 69 18.43 5.93 5.19
C LYS A 69 17.09 6.26 4.53
N PHE A 70 16.71 5.44 3.55
CA PHE A 70 15.49 5.59 2.77
C PHE A 70 14.82 4.23 2.66
N LEU A 71 13.50 4.22 2.76
CA LEU A 71 12.68 3.07 2.46
C LEU A 71 12.21 3.20 1.01
N ARG A 72 12.61 2.24 0.17
CA ARG A 72 12.06 2.12 -1.18
C ARG A 72 10.85 1.21 -1.12
N ILE A 73 9.66 1.81 -1.13
CA ILE A 73 8.40 1.09 -1.08
C ILE A 73 7.94 0.79 -2.51
N HIS A 74 7.67 -0.48 -2.77
CA HIS A 74 6.92 -0.93 -3.93
C HIS A 74 5.48 -1.17 -3.51
N MET A 75 4.56 -0.51 -4.20
CA MET A 75 3.13 -0.59 -3.87
C MET A 75 2.42 -1.47 -4.87
N GLN A 76 1.63 -2.41 -4.37
CA GLN A 76 0.71 -3.20 -5.17
C GLN A 76 -0.75 -2.99 -4.83
N LEU A 77 -1.56 -2.65 -5.84
CA LEU A 77 -2.99 -2.42 -5.65
C LEU A 77 -3.72 -3.73 -5.90
N ASN A 78 -4.43 -4.22 -4.88
CA ASN A 78 -5.23 -5.42 -5.00
C ASN A 78 -6.54 -5.08 -5.74
N ASN A 79 -6.57 -5.32 -7.05
CA ASN A 79 -7.74 -5.04 -7.90
C ASN A 79 -8.79 -6.17 -7.89
N ASP A 80 -8.61 -7.23 -7.11
CA ASP A 80 -9.45 -8.44 -7.18
C ASP A 80 -10.91 -8.22 -6.76
N LYS A 81 -11.28 -7.04 -6.26
CA LYS A 81 -12.67 -6.65 -5.98
C LYS A 81 -13.29 -5.66 -6.98
N LEU A 82 -12.59 -5.25 -8.04
CA LEU A 82 -13.12 -4.33 -9.07
C LEU A 82 -13.79 -5.06 -10.26
N SER A 83 -14.21 -6.31 -10.09
CA SER A 83 -14.85 -7.09 -11.16
C SER A 83 -16.13 -7.77 -10.69
N LYS A 84 -17.18 -6.98 -10.50
CA LYS A 84 -18.50 -7.38 -10.95
C LYS A 84 -19.00 -6.35 -11.95
N PRO A 85 -18.81 -6.55 -13.27
CA PRO A 85 -19.72 -5.91 -14.21
C PRO A 85 -21.10 -6.49 -13.92
N CYS A 86 -22.00 -5.66 -13.41
CA CYS A 86 -23.41 -5.99 -13.32
C CYS A 86 -23.91 -6.21 -14.76
N VAL A 87 -23.83 -7.44 -15.25
CA VAL A 87 -24.50 -7.81 -16.49
C VAL A 87 -25.99 -7.75 -16.17
N ALA A 88 -26.61 -6.62 -16.51
CA ALA A 88 -28.05 -6.58 -16.67
C ALA A 88 -28.38 -7.61 -17.75
N SER A 89 -28.88 -8.77 -17.31
CA SER A 89 -29.40 -9.79 -18.21
C SER A 89 -30.66 -9.23 -18.85
N SER A 90 -30.53 -8.68 -20.06
CA SER A 90 -31.67 -8.40 -20.92
C SER A 90 -32.32 -9.74 -21.29
N GLN A 91 -33.40 -10.08 -20.59
CA GLN A 91 -34.27 -11.17 -20.99
C GLN A 91 -34.96 -10.78 -22.30
N SER A 92 -34.63 -11.49 -23.39
CA SER A 92 -35.43 -11.47 -24.61
C SER A 92 -36.29 -12.74 -24.60
N LEU A 93 -37.61 -12.55 -24.54
CA LEU A 93 -38.60 -13.60 -24.76
C LEU A 93 -38.73 -13.86 -26.27
N PRO A 94 -38.69 -15.12 -26.74
CA PRO A 94 -39.04 -15.43 -28.11
C PRO A 94 -40.56 -15.58 -28.26
N LEU A 95 -41.12 -15.00 -29.32
CA LEU A 95 -42.40 -15.38 -29.93
C LEU A 95 -42.12 -16.19 -31.19
#